data_AF-A0AAX2UL40-F1
#
_entry.id   AF-A0AAX2UL40-F1
#
_cell.length_a   1.000
_cell.length_b   1.000
_cell.length_c   1.000
_cell.angle_alpha   90.00
_cell.angle_beta   90.00
_cell.angle_gamma   90.00
#
_symmetry.space_group_name_H-M   'P 1'
#
loop_
_entity.id
_entity.type
_entity.pdbx_description
1 polymer ?
#
loop_
_entity_poly.entity_id
_entity_poly.type
_entity_poly.pdbx_seq_one_letter_code
_entity_poly.pdbx_strand_id
1 'polypeptide(L)'
;MPKIAVKNRDKLILCGLFLSKFDTLAYKALGFSSFIEAFNILGLSLQGKPSNIKNYRDEFDPYFDNARKGWHKRELRTYTKIIFEKYKDIEFESFKNLISSFLIENYEAKLQVSEFLDFKLETSFIKRVATGKAAEQYFLQNFKKHFVNFNVLDVREFGCGFDFKLDLNHKQICVEVKGLSEDKGQFLLMQKEYEMADKFKENYCLFVVRNLKEMPKESLFFNPLKHFDFKQNKSVQISYQGLV
;
A
#
# COMPACT_ATOMS: atom_id res chain seq x y z
N MET A 1 6.64 -23.13 8.36
CA MET A 1 5.22 -23.07 8.77
C MET A 1 4.34 -23.04 7.53
N PRO A 2 3.31 -23.89 7.39
CA PRO A 2 2.39 -23.80 6.28
C PRO A 2 1.74 -22.42 6.29
N LYS A 3 1.86 -21.66 5.19
CA LYS A 3 1.19 -20.37 5.01
C LYS A 3 -0.32 -20.64 5.04
N ILE A 4 -0.94 -20.50 6.21
CA ILE A 4 -2.41 -20.41 6.29
C ILE A 4 -2.76 -19.18 5.46
N ALA A 5 -3.33 -19.39 4.28
CA ALA A 5 -3.76 -18.30 3.42
C ALA A 5 -4.91 -17.57 4.12
N VAL A 6 -4.58 -16.51 4.86
CA VAL A 6 -5.57 -15.62 5.47
C VAL A 6 -6.38 -14.99 4.34
N LYS A 7 -7.69 -15.26 4.31
CA LYS A 7 -8.58 -14.71 3.29
C LYS A 7 -8.52 -13.19 3.32
N ASN A 8 -8.69 -12.55 2.17
CA ASN A 8 -8.55 -11.10 2.09
C ASN A 8 -9.47 -10.33 3.05
N ARG A 9 -10.72 -10.80 3.21
CA ARG A 9 -11.66 -10.28 4.22
C ARG A 9 -11.08 -10.35 5.64
N ASP A 10 -10.47 -11.47 5.99
CA ASP A 10 -9.93 -11.70 7.33
C ASP A 10 -8.74 -10.76 7.60
N LYS A 11 -7.93 -10.43 6.58
CA LYS A 11 -6.89 -9.38 6.69
C LYS A 11 -7.49 -8.01 7.02
N LEU A 12 -8.59 -7.62 6.37
CA LEU A 12 -9.28 -6.34 6.66
C LEU A 12 -9.86 -6.32 8.08
N ILE A 13 -10.42 -7.44 8.55
CA ILE A 13 -10.93 -7.60 9.91
C ILE A 13 -9.78 -7.45 10.91
N LEU A 14 -8.66 -8.14 10.67
CA LEU A 14 -7.46 -8.05 11.51
C LEU A 14 -6.89 -6.62 11.56
N CYS A 15 -6.92 -5.88 10.46
CA CYS A 15 -6.56 -4.46 10.46
C CYS A 15 -7.50 -3.64 11.37
N GLY A 16 -8.82 -3.87 11.29
CA GLY A 16 -9.79 -3.23 12.18
C GLY A 16 -9.56 -3.56 13.65
N LEU A 17 -9.27 -4.84 13.94
CA LEU A 17 -8.97 -5.32 15.29
C LEU A 17 -7.69 -4.69 15.84
N PHE A 18 -6.61 -4.66 15.04
CA PHE A 18 -5.35 -4.03 15.43
C PHE A 18 -5.52 -2.53 15.75
N LEU A 19 -6.22 -1.81 14.88
CA LEU A 19 -6.51 -0.37 15.06
C LEU A 19 -7.47 -0.09 16.23
N SER A 20 -8.31 -1.05 16.59
CA SER A 20 -9.17 -0.94 17.76
C SER A 20 -8.40 -1.25 19.05
N LYS A 21 -7.66 -2.36 19.09
CA LYS A 21 -6.96 -2.83 20.29
C LYS A 21 -5.86 -1.87 20.76
N PHE A 22 -5.10 -1.29 19.85
CA PHE A 22 -3.94 -0.43 20.19
C PHE A 22 -4.13 1.03 19.79
N ASP A 23 -5.33 1.40 19.32
CA ASP A 23 -5.72 2.78 19.01
C ASP A 23 -4.63 3.56 18.26
N THR A 24 -4.17 4.70 18.79
CA THR A 24 -3.20 5.56 18.09
C THR A 24 -1.83 4.93 17.93
N LEU A 25 -1.45 3.99 18.80
CA LEU A 25 -0.19 3.27 18.71
C LEU A 25 -0.14 2.42 17.43
N ALA A 26 -1.27 1.78 17.07
CA ALA A 26 -1.36 0.91 15.90
C ALA A 26 -0.98 1.63 14.60
N TYR A 27 -1.64 2.74 14.27
CA TYR A 27 -1.39 3.41 12.98
C TYR A 27 -0.01 4.09 12.94
N LYS A 28 0.46 4.62 14.07
CA LYS A 28 1.80 5.25 14.17
C LYS A 28 2.91 4.23 13.94
N ALA A 29 2.73 3.01 14.44
CA ALA A 29 3.69 1.91 14.25
C ALA A 29 3.85 1.48 12.79
N LEU A 30 2.84 1.75 11.95
CA LEU A 30 2.86 1.51 10.51
C LEU A 30 3.32 2.75 9.71
N GLY A 31 3.70 3.84 10.39
CA GLY A 31 4.16 5.10 9.79
C GLY A 31 3.03 6.03 9.32
N PHE A 32 1.77 5.74 9.66
CA PHE A 32 0.64 6.61 9.34
C PHE A 32 0.50 7.73 10.36
N SER A 33 -0.14 8.82 9.94
CA SER A 33 -0.37 10.03 10.74
C SER A 33 -1.77 10.09 11.35
N SER A 34 -2.73 9.33 10.79
CA SER A 34 -4.11 9.33 11.25
C SER A 34 -4.81 7.99 10.95
N PHE A 35 -5.97 7.80 11.58
CA PHE A 35 -6.84 6.68 11.25
C PHE A 35 -7.40 6.74 9.84
N ILE A 36 -7.67 7.94 9.31
CA ILE A 36 -8.17 8.10 7.94
C ILE A 36 -7.11 7.58 6.96
N GLU A 37 -5.86 7.97 7.18
CA GLU A 37 -4.74 7.47 6.37
C GLU A 37 -4.62 5.95 6.50
N ALA A 38 -4.67 5.41 7.72
CA ALA A 38 -4.60 3.96 7.93
C ALA A 38 -5.73 3.21 7.21
N PHE A 39 -6.97 3.70 7.31
CA PHE A 39 -8.12 3.09 6.63
C PHE A 39 -7.95 3.11 5.12
N ASN A 40 -7.52 4.25 4.56
CA ASN A 40 -7.32 4.40 3.13
C ASN A 40 -6.22 3.48 2.61
N ILE A 41 -5.03 3.58 3.21
CA ILE A 41 -3.85 2.86 2.75
C ILE A 41 -4.04 1.35 2.94
N LEU A 42 -4.44 0.88 4.13
CA LEU A 42 -4.63 -0.55 4.39
C LEU A 42 -5.78 -1.10 3.55
N GLY A 43 -6.88 -0.34 3.43
CA GLY A 43 -8.05 -0.74 2.64
C GLY A 43 -7.66 -0.98 1.19
N LEU A 44 -7.09 0.03 0.54
CA LEU A 44 -6.68 -0.04 -0.86
C LEU A 44 -5.60 -1.09 -1.09
N SER A 45 -4.55 -1.13 -0.26
CA SER A 45 -3.44 -2.10 -0.39
C SER A 45 -3.91 -3.55 -0.31
N LEU A 46 -4.95 -3.80 0.48
CA LEU A 46 -5.57 -5.11 0.65
C LEU A 46 -6.80 -5.29 -0.23
N GLN A 47 -6.92 -4.55 -1.34
CA GLN A 47 -8.00 -4.70 -2.32
C GLN A 47 -9.40 -4.61 -1.70
N GLY A 48 -9.54 -3.83 -0.63
CA GLY A 48 -10.76 -3.60 0.12
C GLY A 48 -11.18 -2.12 0.08
N LYS A 49 -12.36 -1.83 0.62
CA LYS A 49 -12.80 -0.44 0.83
C LYS A 49 -12.26 0.09 2.16
N PRO A 50 -11.80 1.35 2.23
CA PRO A 50 -11.41 1.97 3.50
C PRO A 50 -12.49 1.90 4.58
N SER A 51 -13.76 2.03 4.16
CA SER A 51 -14.92 1.91 5.04
C SER A 51 -15.04 0.54 5.71
N ASN A 52 -14.52 -0.54 5.10
CA ASN A 52 -14.54 -1.86 5.72
C ASN A 52 -13.69 -1.87 7.00
N ILE A 53 -12.46 -1.35 6.93
CA ILE A 53 -11.56 -1.32 8.09
C ILE A 53 -12.13 -0.42 9.18
N LYS A 54 -12.65 0.75 8.81
CA LYS A 54 -13.36 1.64 9.76
C LYS A 54 -14.50 0.90 10.47
N ASN A 55 -15.34 0.19 9.71
CA ASN A 55 -16.49 -0.54 10.26
C ASN A 55 -16.06 -1.71 11.15
N TYR A 56 -14.97 -2.42 10.81
CA TYR A 56 -14.44 -3.48 11.66
C TYR A 56 -13.85 -2.92 12.95
N ARG A 57 -13.13 -1.79 12.89
CA ARG A 57 -12.70 -1.08 14.08
C ARG A 57 -13.90 -0.70 14.97
N ASP A 58 -14.92 -0.06 14.40
CA ASP A 58 -16.13 0.34 15.14
C ASP A 58 -16.82 -0.84 15.81
N GLU A 59 -16.78 -2.02 15.20
CA GLU A 59 -17.33 -3.25 15.77
C GLU A 59 -16.49 -3.82 16.93
N PHE A 60 -15.17 -3.60 16.95
CA PHE A 60 -14.28 -4.05 18.03
C PHE A 60 -14.06 -3.03 19.14
N ASP A 61 -14.26 -1.74 18.88
CA ASP A 61 -14.07 -0.65 19.85
C ASP A 61 -14.76 -0.91 21.21
N PRO A 62 -15.98 -1.49 21.30
CA PRO A 62 -16.62 -1.80 22.58
C PRO A 62 -15.90 -2.83 23.47
N TYR A 63 -14.96 -3.60 22.92
CA TYR A 63 -14.30 -4.72 23.58
C TYR A 63 -12.89 -4.40 24.11
N PHE A 64 -12.46 -3.15 23.96
CA PHE A 64 -11.19 -2.63 24.47
C PHE A 64 -11.43 -1.31 25.21
N ASP A 65 -10.46 -0.91 26.03
CA ASP A 65 -10.51 0.38 26.74
C ASP A 65 -10.19 1.54 25.78
N ASN A 66 -11.16 1.86 24.93
CA ASN A 66 -11.08 2.94 23.96
C ASN A 66 -11.99 4.10 24.38
N ALA A 67 -11.54 5.33 24.16
CA ALA A 67 -12.40 6.51 24.29
C ALA A 67 -13.61 6.47 23.32
N ARG A 68 -13.48 5.74 22.21
CA ARG A 68 -14.55 5.52 21.24
C ARG A 68 -15.46 4.38 21.67
N LYS A 69 -16.76 4.63 21.70
CA LYS A 69 -17.77 3.60 22.00
C LYS A 69 -17.97 2.58 20.87
N GLY A 70 -17.70 2.94 19.62
CA GLY A 70 -18.03 2.09 18.47
C GLY A 70 -19.50 1.64 18.44
N TRP A 71 -19.74 0.48 17.84
CA TRP A 71 -21.05 -0.17 17.73
C TRP A 71 -21.41 -0.96 19.00
N HIS A 72 -21.32 -0.32 20.17
CA HIS A 72 -21.61 -0.91 21.49
C HIS A 72 -23.03 -1.48 21.69
N LYS A 73 -23.98 -1.19 20.78
CA LYS A 73 -25.35 -1.74 20.80
C LYS A 73 -25.55 -2.92 19.85
N ARG A 74 -24.48 -3.44 19.27
CA ARG A 74 -24.51 -4.50 18.25
C ARG A 74 -23.58 -5.62 18.64
N GLU A 75 -24.05 -6.85 18.56
CA GLU A 75 -23.19 -8.03 18.72
C GLU A 75 -22.21 -8.18 17.54
N LEU A 76 -21.04 -8.76 17.82
CA LEU A 76 -20.08 -9.13 16.78
C LEU A 76 -20.73 -10.04 15.74
N ARG A 77 -20.55 -9.73 14.46
CA ARG A 77 -20.88 -10.63 13.35
C ARG A 77 -20.13 -11.95 13.53
N THR A 78 -20.76 -13.09 13.19
CA THR A 78 -20.20 -14.44 13.42
C THR A 78 -18.74 -14.58 12.98
N TYR A 79 -18.41 -14.14 11.77
CA TYR A 79 -17.05 -14.25 11.25
C TYR A 79 -16.06 -13.28 11.91
N THR A 80 -16.51 -12.12 12.39
CA THR A 80 -15.67 -11.19 13.16
C THR A 80 -15.43 -11.70 14.57
N LYS A 81 -16.42 -12.35 15.19
CA LYS A 81 -16.28 -13.01 16.49
C LYS A 81 -15.22 -14.11 16.45
N ILE A 82 -15.19 -14.94 15.40
CA ILE A 82 -14.16 -15.98 15.23
C ILE A 82 -12.75 -15.37 15.19
N ILE A 83 -12.57 -14.27 14.45
CA ILE A 83 -11.27 -13.57 14.40
C ILE A 83 -10.95 -12.91 15.74
N PHE A 84 -11.93 -12.27 16.38
CA PHE A 84 -11.76 -11.65 17.69
C PHE A 84 -11.28 -12.67 18.73
N GLU A 85 -11.98 -13.78 18.93
CA GLU A 85 -11.60 -14.79 19.92
C GLU A 85 -10.19 -15.36 19.65
N LYS A 86 -9.80 -15.48 18.39
CA LYS A 86 -8.49 -16.03 18.02
C LYS A 86 -7.33 -15.05 18.21
N TYR A 87 -7.57 -13.75 18.05
CA TYR A 87 -6.50 -12.75 17.97
C TYR A 87 -6.60 -11.63 19.03
N LYS A 88 -7.65 -11.59 19.86
CA LYS A 88 -7.83 -10.51 20.86
C LYS A 88 -6.70 -10.43 21.89
N ASP A 89 -5.99 -11.53 22.14
CA ASP A 89 -4.94 -11.61 23.16
C ASP A 89 -3.52 -11.45 22.59
N ILE A 90 -3.36 -11.34 21.27
CA ILE A 90 -2.04 -11.20 20.64
C ILE A 90 -1.36 -9.89 21.08
N GLU A 91 -0.07 -9.94 21.41
CA GLU A 91 0.70 -8.77 21.84
C GLU A 91 0.97 -7.81 20.70
N PHE A 92 1.30 -6.56 21.06
CA PHE A 92 1.45 -5.45 20.13
C PHE A 92 2.45 -5.75 19.00
N GLU A 93 3.66 -6.20 19.32
CA GLU A 93 4.71 -6.41 18.30
C GLU A 93 4.36 -7.56 17.37
N SER A 94 3.81 -8.66 17.90
CA SER A 94 3.32 -9.78 17.09
C SER A 94 2.17 -9.35 16.17
N PHE A 95 1.25 -8.49 16.64
CA PHE A 95 0.16 -7.99 15.80
C PHE A 95 0.67 -7.01 14.73
N LYS A 96 1.56 -6.08 15.08
CA LYS A 96 2.22 -5.18 14.13
C LYS A 96 2.90 -5.98 13.01
N ASN A 97 3.63 -7.04 13.38
CA ASN A 97 4.29 -7.93 12.43
C ASN A 97 3.29 -8.65 11.53
N LEU A 98 2.20 -9.16 12.10
CA LEU A 98 1.12 -9.77 11.33
C LEU A 98 0.53 -8.80 10.29
N ILE A 99 0.20 -7.57 10.68
CA ILE A 99 -0.36 -6.58 9.74
C ILE A 99 0.66 -6.19 8.67
N SER A 100 1.92 -5.99 9.06
CA SER A 100 3.00 -5.65 8.13
C SER A 100 3.28 -6.77 7.13
N SER A 101 3.10 -8.03 7.51
CA SER A 101 3.21 -9.20 6.63
C SER A 101 2.18 -9.21 5.49
N PHE A 102 1.06 -8.47 5.64
CA PHE A 102 0.06 -8.35 4.57
C PHE A 102 0.48 -7.35 3.49
N LEU A 103 1.39 -6.43 3.83
CA LEU A 103 1.83 -5.32 2.98
C LEU A 103 3.15 -5.65 2.29
N ILE A 104 4.08 -6.29 2.99
CA ILE A 104 5.44 -6.56 2.52
C ILE A 104 5.59 -8.05 2.19
N GLU A 105 6.09 -8.33 1.00
CA GLU A 105 6.43 -9.70 0.61
C GLU A 105 7.64 -10.20 1.39
N ASN A 106 7.61 -11.49 1.76
CA ASN A 106 8.66 -12.13 2.55
C ASN A 106 9.00 -11.39 3.85
N TYR A 107 8.00 -10.76 4.49
CA TYR A 107 8.17 -10.03 5.75
C TYR A 107 8.84 -10.88 6.85
N GLU A 108 8.57 -12.18 6.91
CA GLU A 108 9.24 -13.09 7.84
C GLU A 108 10.77 -13.12 7.67
N ALA A 109 11.27 -13.07 6.43
CA ALA A 109 12.71 -12.99 6.17
C ALA A 109 13.28 -11.64 6.61
N LYS A 110 12.51 -10.55 6.47
CA LYS A 110 12.88 -9.23 6.99
C LYS A 110 13.00 -9.24 8.52
N LEU A 111 12.14 -9.97 9.23
CA LEU A 111 12.23 -10.10 10.69
C LEU A 111 13.55 -10.73 11.15
N GLN A 112 14.08 -11.69 10.40
CA GLN A 112 15.35 -12.36 10.71
C GLN A 112 16.56 -11.41 10.67
N VAL A 113 16.45 -10.29 9.97
CA VAL A 113 17.51 -9.27 9.85
C VAL A 113 17.12 -7.95 10.51
N SER A 114 16.02 -7.93 11.28
CA SER A 114 15.44 -6.69 11.81
C SER A 114 16.36 -5.97 12.81
N GLU A 115 17.22 -6.69 13.54
CA GLU A 115 18.22 -6.10 14.45
C GLU A 115 19.26 -5.24 13.72
N PHE A 116 19.45 -5.46 12.41
CA PHE A 116 20.34 -4.68 11.55
C PHE A 116 19.63 -3.51 10.87
N LEU A 117 18.30 -3.37 11.04
CA LEU A 117 17.51 -2.32 10.43
C LEU A 117 17.27 -1.19 11.42
N ASP A 118 17.46 0.06 10.98
CA ASP A 118 17.02 1.23 11.73
C ASP A 118 15.48 1.28 11.78
N PHE A 119 14.92 1.42 12.99
CA PHE A 119 13.47 1.42 13.22
C PHE A 119 12.71 2.53 12.47
N LYS A 120 13.30 3.74 12.33
CA LYS A 120 12.70 4.82 11.55
C LYS A 120 12.73 4.51 10.06
N LEU A 121 13.82 3.91 9.57
CA LEU A 121 13.89 3.42 8.20
C LEU A 121 12.86 2.33 7.96
N GLU A 122 12.63 1.45 8.94
CA GLU A 122 11.66 0.37 8.86
C GLU A 122 10.22 0.89 8.71
N THR A 123 9.79 1.79 9.59
CA THR A 123 8.44 2.37 9.57
C THR A 123 8.21 3.20 8.31
N SER A 124 9.21 3.98 7.89
CA SER A 124 9.18 4.71 6.61
C SER A 124 9.05 3.75 5.41
N PHE A 125 9.76 2.62 5.44
CA PHE A 125 9.68 1.60 4.41
C PHE A 125 8.29 0.94 4.34
N ILE A 126 7.73 0.53 5.49
CA ILE A 126 6.36 -0.04 5.56
C ILE A 126 5.36 0.95 4.94
N LYS A 127 5.41 2.22 5.37
CA LYS A 127 4.54 3.27 4.83
C LYS A 127 4.70 3.38 3.31
N ARG A 128 5.92 3.41 2.80
CA ARG A 128 6.21 3.55 1.35
C ARG A 128 5.63 2.39 0.55
N VAL A 129 5.89 1.16 0.98
CA VAL A 129 5.37 -0.05 0.32
C VAL A 129 3.84 -0.06 0.32
N ALA A 130 3.24 0.25 1.46
CA ALA A 130 1.78 0.33 1.58
C ALA A 130 1.19 1.43 0.69
N THR A 131 1.84 2.60 0.62
CA THR A 131 1.39 3.71 -0.23
C THR A 131 1.45 3.37 -1.71
N GLY A 132 2.52 2.69 -2.15
CA GLY A 132 2.64 2.18 -3.53
C GLY A 132 1.51 1.21 -3.88
N LYS A 133 1.32 0.16 -3.06
CA LYS A 133 0.24 -0.82 -3.24
C LYS A 133 -1.14 -0.19 -3.25
N ALA A 134 -1.39 0.79 -2.37
CA ALA A 134 -2.64 1.52 -2.34
C ALA A 134 -2.88 2.32 -3.64
N ALA A 135 -1.84 2.96 -4.19
CA ALA A 135 -1.92 3.71 -5.44
C ALA A 135 -2.18 2.79 -6.66
N GLU A 136 -1.46 1.67 -6.75
CA GLU A 136 -1.66 0.66 -7.80
C GLU A 136 -3.08 0.09 -7.78
N GLN A 137 -3.60 -0.22 -6.59
CA GLN A 137 -4.99 -0.70 -6.46
C GLN A 137 -6.02 0.39 -6.76
N TYR A 138 -5.74 1.64 -6.39
CA TYR A 138 -6.57 2.76 -6.81
C TYR A 138 -6.62 2.86 -8.33
N PHE A 139 -5.47 2.74 -9.02
CA PHE A 139 -5.42 2.72 -10.48
C PHE A 139 -6.31 1.61 -11.05
N LEU A 140 -6.14 0.36 -10.62
CA LEU A 140 -6.95 -0.77 -11.11
C LEU A 140 -8.46 -0.58 -10.94
N GLN A 141 -8.89 0.09 -9.86
CA GLN A 141 -10.29 0.37 -9.60
C GLN A 141 -10.85 1.54 -10.43
N ASN A 142 -9.99 2.45 -10.91
CA ASN A 142 -10.42 3.75 -11.44
C ASN A 142 -9.93 4.05 -12.87
N PHE A 143 -9.01 3.26 -13.44
CA PHE A 143 -8.39 3.57 -14.74
C PHE A 143 -9.41 3.73 -15.86
N LYS A 144 -10.51 2.97 -15.84
CA LYS A 144 -11.59 3.06 -16.84
C LYS A 144 -12.25 4.43 -16.94
N LYS A 145 -12.10 5.31 -15.94
CA LYS A 145 -12.56 6.71 -16.02
C LYS A 145 -11.86 7.50 -17.12
N HIS A 146 -10.57 7.21 -17.34
CA HIS A 146 -9.71 7.93 -18.30
C HIS A 146 -9.39 7.05 -19.53
N PHE A 147 -9.36 5.74 -19.35
CA PHE A 147 -8.99 4.75 -20.35
C PHE A 147 -10.19 3.86 -20.70
N VAL A 148 -11.25 4.48 -21.23
CA VAL A 148 -12.47 3.78 -21.64
C VAL A 148 -12.12 2.72 -22.69
N ASN A 149 -12.68 1.51 -22.54
CA ASN A 149 -12.48 0.34 -23.43
C ASN A 149 -11.07 -0.28 -23.46
N PHE A 150 -10.04 0.33 -22.87
CA PHE A 150 -8.71 -0.29 -22.79
C PHE A 150 -8.69 -1.53 -21.91
N ASN A 151 -8.03 -2.60 -22.34
CA ASN A 151 -7.71 -3.74 -21.49
C ASN A 151 -6.44 -3.44 -20.72
N VAL A 152 -6.38 -3.87 -19.44
CA VAL A 152 -5.21 -3.71 -18.58
C VAL A 152 -4.48 -5.05 -18.44
N LEU A 153 -3.18 -5.03 -18.67
CA LEU A 153 -2.26 -6.11 -18.36
C LEU A 153 -1.36 -5.66 -17.21
N ASP A 154 -1.35 -6.45 -16.14
CA ASP A 154 -0.50 -6.25 -14.96
C ASP A 154 0.89 -6.81 -15.24
N VAL A 155 1.91 -5.94 -15.19
CA VAL A 155 3.31 -6.29 -15.49
C VAL A 155 4.27 -5.83 -14.39
N ARG A 156 3.75 -5.49 -13.20
CA ARG A 156 4.53 -4.97 -12.05
C ARG A 156 5.72 -5.86 -11.69
N GLU A 157 5.57 -7.17 -11.84
CA GLU A 157 6.60 -8.16 -11.49
C GLU A 157 7.63 -8.42 -12.61
N PHE A 158 7.48 -7.80 -13.80
CA PHE A 158 8.31 -8.12 -14.97
C PHE A 158 9.57 -7.25 -15.09
N GLY A 159 9.71 -6.22 -14.24
CA GLY A 159 10.88 -5.32 -14.27
C GLY A 159 11.04 -4.55 -15.58
N CYS A 160 9.96 -4.35 -16.33
CA CYS A 160 10.00 -3.76 -17.67
C CYS A 160 10.02 -2.22 -17.68
N GLY A 161 9.91 -1.57 -16.52
CA GLY A 161 9.99 -0.10 -16.36
C GLY A 161 8.64 0.62 -16.37
N PHE A 162 7.55 -0.10 -16.16
CA PHE A 162 6.23 0.44 -15.87
C PHE A 162 5.37 -0.65 -15.20
N ASP A 163 4.34 -0.25 -14.46
CA ASP A 163 3.47 -1.16 -13.71
C ASP A 163 2.41 -1.88 -14.55
N PHE A 164 1.80 -1.16 -15.49
CA PHE A 164 0.67 -1.67 -16.28
C PHE A 164 0.80 -1.34 -17.76
N LYS A 165 0.37 -2.26 -18.61
CA LYS A 165 0.17 -1.99 -20.03
C LYS A 165 -1.32 -1.89 -20.32
N LEU A 166 -1.73 -0.86 -21.05
CA LEU A 166 -3.08 -0.72 -21.57
C LEU A 166 -3.09 -0.96 -23.08
N ASP A 167 -4.03 -1.77 -23.57
CA ASP A 167 -4.19 -2.11 -24.99
C ASP A 167 -5.63 -1.82 -25.49
N LEU A 168 -5.76 -1.17 -26.66
CA LEU A 168 -7.02 -0.97 -27.37
C LEU A 168 -6.77 -0.87 -28.89
N ASN A 169 -7.24 -1.84 -29.69
CA ASN A 169 -7.23 -1.80 -31.17
C ASN A 169 -5.93 -1.22 -31.76
N HIS A 170 -4.78 -1.83 -31.43
CA HIS A 170 -3.41 -1.42 -31.80
C HIS A 170 -2.80 -0.21 -31.06
N LYS A 171 -3.58 0.54 -30.27
CA LYS A 171 -3.03 1.56 -29.36
C LYS A 171 -2.55 0.92 -28.07
N GLN A 172 -1.34 1.28 -27.66
CA GLN A 172 -0.71 0.79 -26.43
C GLN A 172 -0.27 1.96 -25.56
N ILE A 173 -0.50 1.86 -24.25
CA ILE A 173 -0.04 2.85 -23.27
C ILE A 173 0.67 2.10 -22.14
N CYS A 174 1.91 2.49 -21.85
CA CYS A 174 2.64 2.05 -20.68
C CYS A 174 2.26 2.98 -19.52
N VAL A 175 1.85 2.43 -18.38
CA VAL A 175 1.42 3.20 -17.22
C VAL A 175 2.31 2.88 -16.03
N GLU A 176 2.92 3.92 -15.49
CA GLU A 176 3.66 3.90 -14.23
C GLU A 176 2.84 4.60 -13.15
N VAL A 177 2.61 3.94 -12.01
CA VAL A 177 1.74 4.44 -10.94
C VAL A 177 2.58 4.93 -9.77
N LYS A 178 2.40 6.20 -9.38
CA LYS A 178 3.04 6.75 -8.17
C LYS A 178 2.01 7.20 -7.15
N GLY A 179 2.24 6.86 -5.89
CA GLY A 179 1.40 7.26 -4.77
C GLY A 179 2.02 8.39 -3.95
N LEU A 180 1.25 9.44 -3.66
CA LEU A 180 1.60 10.50 -2.73
C LEU A 180 0.61 10.52 -1.56
N SER A 181 1.15 10.50 -0.34
CA SER A 181 0.31 10.64 0.87
C SER A 181 -0.43 11.98 0.86
N GLU A 182 0.25 13.06 0.49
CA GLU A 182 -0.26 14.44 0.43
C GLU A 182 -0.77 14.83 -0.97
N ASP A 183 -1.43 15.98 -1.08
CA ASP A 183 -1.91 16.51 -2.38
C ASP A 183 -0.77 16.93 -3.32
N LYS A 184 0.40 17.26 -2.76
CA LYS A 184 1.64 17.57 -3.46
C LYS A 184 2.80 16.85 -2.80
N GLY A 185 3.80 16.46 -3.58
CA GLY A 185 4.97 15.77 -3.08
C GLY A 185 5.96 15.46 -4.19
N GLN A 186 7.10 14.90 -3.79
CA GLN A 186 8.10 14.40 -4.72
C GLN A 186 7.82 12.93 -5.04
N PHE A 187 8.13 12.55 -6.26
CA PHE A 187 8.19 11.15 -6.68
C PHE A 187 9.54 10.91 -7.34
N LEU A 188 9.92 9.63 -7.44
CA LEU A 188 11.15 9.21 -8.10
C LEU A 188 10.79 8.26 -9.23
N LEU A 189 11.51 8.37 -10.33
CA LEU A 189 11.56 7.32 -11.33
C LEU A 189 12.83 6.51 -11.14
N MET A 190 12.72 5.19 -11.19
CA MET A 190 13.88 4.32 -11.33
C MET A 190 14.50 4.50 -12.73
N GLN A 191 15.77 4.13 -12.88
CA GLN A 191 16.46 4.27 -14.17
C GLN A 191 15.67 3.63 -15.32
N LYS A 192 15.14 2.42 -15.11
CA LYS A 192 14.37 1.73 -16.14
C LYS A 192 13.06 2.45 -16.49
N GLU A 193 12.38 3.01 -15.49
CA GLU A 193 11.15 3.79 -15.69
C GLU A 193 11.45 5.06 -16.50
N TYR A 194 12.54 5.76 -16.18
CA TYR A 194 13.00 6.94 -16.91
C TYR A 194 13.34 6.62 -18.38
N GLU A 195 14.12 5.56 -18.62
CA GLU A 195 14.48 5.10 -19.97
C GLU A 195 13.23 4.74 -20.80
N MET A 196 12.25 4.09 -20.17
CA MET A 196 11.01 3.71 -20.85
C MET A 196 10.10 4.91 -21.10
N ALA A 197 10.06 5.89 -20.19
CA ALA A 197 9.36 7.15 -20.43
C ALA A 197 9.95 7.91 -21.63
N ASP A 198 11.27 7.97 -21.76
CA ASP A 198 11.94 8.60 -22.92
C ASP A 198 11.70 7.84 -24.22
N LYS A 199 11.72 6.49 -24.17
CA LYS A 199 11.49 5.64 -25.33
C LYS A 199 10.05 5.73 -25.85
N PHE A 200 9.06 5.70 -24.96
CA PHE A 200 7.64 5.61 -25.33
C PHE A 200 6.92 6.96 -25.38
N LYS A 201 7.48 8.02 -24.79
CA LYS A 201 7.01 9.41 -24.88
C LYS A 201 5.51 9.54 -24.63
N GLU A 202 4.73 9.92 -25.64
CA GLU A 202 3.28 10.12 -25.55
C GLU A 202 2.50 8.81 -25.28
N ASN A 203 3.13 7.65 -25.45
CA ASN A 203 2.58 6.35 -25.08
C ASN A 203 3.02 5.89 -23.69
N TYR A 204 3.70 6.75 -22.91
CA TYR A 204 4.03 6.51 -21.51
C TYR A 204 3.27 7.50 -20.63
N CYS A 205 2.45 6.99 -19.73
CA CYS A 205 1.63 7.76 -18.80
C CYS A 205 2.14 7.55 -17.38
N LEU A 206 2.55 8.63 -16.73
CA LEU A 206 2.71 8.65 -15.29
C LEU A 206 1.35 8.94 -14.65
N PHE A 207 0.80 7.94 -13.96
CA PHE A 207 -0.47 8.03 -13.23
C PHE A 207 -0.18 8.30 -11.75
N VAL A 208 -0.39 9.54 -11.29
CA VAL A 208 -0.11 9.93 -9.91
C VAL A 208 -1.39 9.94 -9.09
N VAL A 209 -1.43 9.12 -8.04
CA VAL A 209 -2.50 9.14 -7.03
C VAL A 209 -2.04 10.00 -5.86
N ARG A 210 -2.60 11.18 -5.73
CA ARG A 210 -2.30 12.16 -4.68
C ARG A 210 -3.34 12.13 -3.57
N ASN A 211 -2.97 12.71 -2.43
CA ASN A 211 -3.80 12.83 -1.24
C ASN A 211 -4.34 11.49 -0.70
N LEU A 212 -3.54 10.42 -0.80
CA LEU A 212 -3.93 9.09 -0.33
C LEU A 212 -4.27 9.05 1.17
N LYS A 213 -3.69 9.94 1.97
CA LYS A 213 -3.94 10.00 3.42
C LYS A 213 -5.37 10.40 3.79
N GLU A 214 -6.11 11.03 2.87
CA GLU A 214 -7.44 11.59 3.11
C GLU A 214 -8.43 11.24 2.00
N MET A 215 -8.33 11.89 0.85
CA MET A 215 -9.25 11.71 -0.27
C MET A 215 -8.43 11.56 -1.55
N PRO A 216 -8.17 10.32 -1.99
CA PRO A 216 -7.33 10.06 -3.15
C PRO A 216 -7.87 10.69 -4.43
N LYS A 217 -7.00 11.32 -5.20
CA LYS A 217 -7.29 11.90 -6.51
C LYS A 217 -6.20 11.51 -7.50
N GLU A 218 -6.57 11.26 -8.75
CA GLU A 218 -5.63 10.95 -9.80
C GLU A 218 -5.22 12.17 -10.62
N SER A 219 -4.03 12.11 -11.20
CA SER A 219 -3.53 13.05 -12.20
C SER A 219 -2.69 12.28 -13.21
N LEU A 220 -2.88 12.56 -14.50
CA LEU A 220 -2.27 11.82 -15.59
C LEU A 220 -1.29 12.74 -16.32
N PHE A 221 -0.06 12.26 -16.52
CA PHE A 221 0.97 12.98 -17.25
C PHE A 221 1.52 12.08 -18.35
N PHE A 222 1.06 12.30 -19.58
CA PHE A 222 1.64 11.65 -20.75
C PHE A 222 2.97 12.30 -21.09
N ASN A 223 3.96 11.52 -21.49
CA ASN A 223 5.32 12.00 -21.71
C ASN A 223 5.86 12.79 -20.50
N PRO A 224 5.98 12.17 -19.32
CA PRO A 224 6.29 12.87 -18.07
C PRO A 224 7.61 13.65 -18.13
N LEU A 225 8.56 13.25 -18.97
CA LEU A 225 9.84 13.95 -19.14
C LEU A 225 9.70 15.35 -19.77
N LYS A 226 8.58 15.65 -20.44
CA LYS A 226 8.25 17.02 -20.88
C LYS A 226 7.58 17.86 -19.80
N HIS A 227 7.01 17.23 -18.78
CA HIS A 227 6.23 17.90 -17.73
C HIS A 227 7.04 18.21 -16.47
N PHE A 228 8.12 17.47 -16.22
CA PHE A 228 8.90 17.56 -15.00
C PHE A 228 10.39 17.66 -15.28
N ASP A 229 11.06 18.56 -14.55
CA ASP A 229 12.51 18.65 -14.54
C ASP A 229 13.12 17.61 -13.59
N PHE A 230 13.45 16.44 -14.14
CA PHE A 230 14.08 15.37 -13.37
C PHE A 230 15.53 15.71 -13.04
N LYS A 231 15.89 15.58 -11.75
CA LYS A 231 17.27 15.63 -11.29
C LYS A 231 17.78 14.22 -11.04
N GLN A 232 18.89 13.86 -11.67
CA GLN A 232 19.52 12.56 -11.44
C GLN A 232 20.16 12.54 -10.05
N ASN A 233 19.66 11.67 -9.18
CA ASN A 233 20.30 11.36 -7.91
C ASN A 233 21.21 10.14 -8.10
N LYS A 234 22.52 10.30 -7.90
CA LYS A 234 23.49 9.20 -7.96
C LYS A 234 23.76 8.69 -6.54
N SER A 235 23.42 7.43 -6.26
CA SER A 235 23.95 6.71 -5.10
C SER A 235 25.16 5.89 -5.54
N VAL A 236 26.27 5.99 -4.80
CA VAL A 236 27.47 5.18 -5.07
C VAL A 236 27.29 3.84 -4.36
N GLN A 237 27.15 2.76 -5.14
CA GLN A 237 27.24 1.41 -4.61
C GLN A 237 28.70 0.96 -4.65
N ILE A 238 29.28 0.70 -3.49
CA ILE A 238 30.60 0.09 -3.37
C ILE A 238 30.39 -1.43 -3.31
N SER A 239 31.00 -2.16 -4.25
CA SER A 239 31.01 -3.62 -4.26
C SER A 239 32.41 -4.14 -3.95
N TYR A 240 32.48 -5.25 -3.23
CA TYR A 240 33.70 -5.99 -2.96
C TYR A 240 33.56 -7.37 -3.59
N GLN A 241 34.52 -7.77 -4.41
CA GLN A 241 34.52 -9.07 -5.08
C GLN A 241 35.53 -9.99 -4.39
N GLY A 242 35.06 -11.13 -3.89
CA GLY A 242 35.90 -12.25 -3.49
C GLY A 242 35.96 -13.28 -4.63
N LEU A 243 37.12 -13.91 -4.81
CA LEU A 243 37.24 -15.15 -5.58
C LEU A 243 37.06 -16.33 -4.61
N VAL A 244 36.33 -17.38 -5.02
CA VAL A 244 36.22 -18.67 -4.32
C VAL A 244 37.07 -19.69 -5.05
#